data_AF-A0A920HC30-F1
#
_entry.id   AF-A0A920HC30-F1
#
_cell.length_a   1.000
_cell.length_b   1.000
_cell.length_c   1.000
_cell.angle_alpha   90.00
_cell.angle_beta   90.00
_cell.angle_gamma   90.00
#
_symmetry.space_group_name_H-M   'P 1'
#
loop_
_entity.id
_entity.type
_entity.pdbx_description
1 polymer ?
#
loop_
_entity_poly.entity_id
_entity_poly.type
_entity_poly.pdbx_seq_one_letter_code
_entity_poly.pdbx_strand_id
1 'polypeptide(L)'
;MGQTYLSAPTNSFAIAMHMQGTPRTMQENPKYGFAPIEVFDVLACHIDRLVAAGLPQSHIAVDPGFGFGKTPAHNAEMISWTSLFHGLGVPVLFGFFAQILHPQTGRFRWV
;
A
#
# COMPACT_ATOMS: atom_id res chain seq x y z
N MET A 1 2.79 8.58 13.63
CA MET A 1 1.66 8.37 14.55
C MET A 1 1.09 7.00 14.27
N GLY A 2 1.21 6.07 15.21
CA GLY A 2 0.80 4.67 15.02
C GLY A 2 -0.72 4.56 14.95
N GLN A 3 -1.23 3.77 14.01
CA GLN A 3 -2.62 3.31 14.07
C GLN A 3 -2.72 2.31 15.22
N THR A 4 -3.55 2.61 16.21
CA THR A 4 -3.85 1.71 17.33
C THR A 4 -4.84 0.67 16.84
N TYR A 5 -4.40 -0.58 16.70
CA TYR A 5 -5.30 -1.68 16.36
C TYR A 5 -5.97 -2.15 17.67
N LEU A 6 -7.24 -1.79 17.86
CA LEU A 6 -8.10 -2.43 18.85
C LEU A 6 -8.16 -3.93 18.51
N SER A 7 -8.22 -4.80 19.53
CA SER A 7 -8.40 -6.25 19.32
C SER A 7 -9.58 -6.47 18.37
N ALA A 8 -9.31 -6.98 17.17
CA ALA A 8 -10.38 -7.12 16.20
C ALA A 8 -11.32 -8.24 16.64
N PRO A 9 -12.63 -8.10 16.41
CA PRO A 9 -13.57 -9.20 16.59
C PRO A 9 -13.07 -10.44 15.84
N THR A 10 -13.23 -11.63 16.44
CA THR A 10 -12.75 -12.91 15.91
C THR A 10 -13.32 -13.31 14.54
N ASN A 11 -14.27 -12.54 14.00
CA ASN A 11 -14.87 -12.76 12.68
C ASN A 11 -14.65 -11.60 11.69
N SER A 12 -13.63 -10.76 11.92
CA SER A 12 -13.29 -9.65 11.03
C SER A 12 -12.23 -10.03 10.01
N PHE A 13 -12.31 -9.40 8.83
CA PHE A 13 -11.31 -9.45 7.76
C PHE A 13 -10.68 -8.06 7.61
N ALA A 14 -9.42 -8.01 7.20
CA ALA A 14 -8.69 -6.76 7.02
C ALA A 14 -7.90 -6.75 5.71
N ILE A 15 -7.88 -5.58 5.07
CA ILE A 15 -6.96 -5.27 3.96
C ILE A 15 -5.97 -4.23 4.47
N ALA A 16 -4.71 -4.59 4.59
CA ALA A 16 -3.64 -3.67 4.93
C ALA A 16 -3.10 -3.02 3.64
N MET A 17 -3.14 -1.68 3.57
CA MET A 17 -2.80 -0.95 2.36
C MET A 17 -1.67 0.06 2.63
N HIS A 18 -0.74 0.20 1.66
CA HIS A 18 0.38 1.15 1.77
C HIS A 18 0.16 2.47 1.00
N MET A 19 0.34 3.59 1.71
CA MET A 19 0.33 4.95 1.16
C MET A 19 1.42 5.79 1.84
N GLN A 20 2.21 6.54 1.07
CA GLN A 20 3.12 7.54 1.62
C GLN A 20 2.42 8.89 1.74
N GLY A 21 2.44 9.48 2.94
CA GLY A 21 1.79 10.75 3.23
C GLY A 21 0.31 10.60 3.59
N THR A 22 -0.49 11.62 3.29
CA THR A 22 -1.95 11.63 3.52
C THR A 22 -2.69 11.79 2.20
N PRO A 23 -4.00 11.48 2.10
CA PRO A 23 -4.71 11.64 0.84
C PRO A 23 -4.61 13.05 0.22
N ARG A 24 -4.43 14.07 1.07
CA ARG A 24 -4.24 15.48 0.65
C ARG A 24 -2.83 15.77 0.14
N THR A 25 -1.80 15.12 0.68
CA THR A 25 -0.38 15.48 0.45
C THR A 25 0.44 14.41 -0.27
N MET A 26 -0.10 13.19 -0.44
CA MET A 26 0.65 12.03 -0.94
C MET A 26 1.28 12.24 -2.33
N GLN A 27 0.71 13.11 -3.17
CA GLN A 27 1.22 13.38 -4.53
C GLN A 27 2.19 14.56 -4.63
N GLU A 28 2.48 15.28 -3.55
CA GLU A 28 3.25 16.51 -3.65
C GLU A 28 4.73 16.25 -3.98
N ASN A 29 5.34 15.24 -3.35
CA ASN A 29 6.72 14.84 -3.60
C ASN A 29 6.99 13.43 -3.04
N PRO A 30 6.35 12.38 -3.59
CA PRO A 30 6.58 11.03 -3.10
C PRO A 30 8.02 10.58 -3.40
N LYS A 31 8.68 9.99 -2.41
CA LYS A 31 10.09 9.56 -2.49
C LYS A 31 10.25 8.16 -1.95
N TYR A 32 10.88 7.31 -2.76
CA TYR A 32 11.37 5.99 -2.38
C TYR A 32 12.81 5.89 -2.90
N GLY A 33 13.68 5.21 -2.17
CA GLY A 33 14.95 4.72 -2.70
C GLY A 33 14.73 3.56 -3.68
N PHE A 34 13.90 2.58 -3.28
CA PHE A 34 13.42 1.52 -4.17
C PHE A 34 12.05 1.05 -3.71
N ALA A 35 11.01 1.47 -4.45
CA ALA A 35 9.62 1.33 -4.01
C ALA A 35 9.22 -0.13 -3.69
N PRO A 36 9.56 -1.17 -4.49
CA PRO A 36 9.11 -2.53 -4.22
C PRO A 36 9.50 -3.05 -2.82
N ILE A 37 10.74 -2.82 -2.38
CA ILE A 37 11.24 -3.32 -1.09
C ILE A 37 10.66 -2.51 0.06
N GLU A 38 10.67 -1.18 -0.04
CA GLU A 38 10.13 -0.33 1.03
C GLU A 38 8.63 -0.58 1.26
N VAL A 39 7.86 -0.81 0.19
CA VAL A 39 6.44 -1.15 0.31
C VAL A 39 6.26 -2.55 0.89
N PHE A 40 7.08 -3.53 0.48
CA PHE A 40 7.06 -4.87 1.06
C PHE A 40 7.27 -4.85 2.57
N ASP A 41 8.29 -4.13 3.05
CA ASP A 41 8.63 -4.05 4.48
C ASP A 41 7.50 -3.41 5.30
N VAL A 42 6.87 -2.36 4.75
CA VAL A 42 5.73 -1.72 5.41
C VAL A 42 4.52 -2.66 5.49
N LEU A 43 4.22 -3.40 4.42
CA LEU A 43 3.12 -4.36 4.41
C LEU A 43 3.38 -5.54 5.35
N ALA A 44 4.61 -6.06 5.40
CA ALA A 44 5.00 -7.09 6.36
C ALA A 44 4.76 -6.62 7.80
N CYS A 45 5.18 -5.39 8.13
CA CYS A 45 4.92 -4.80 9.44
C CYS A 45 3.43 -4.61 9.74
N HIS A 46 2.60 -4.32 8.73
CA HIS A 46 1.14 -4.25 8.91
C HIS A 46 0.52 -5.62 9.20
N ILE A 47 0.96 -6.68 8.51
CA ILE A 47 0.52 -8.05 8.77
C ILE A 47 0.87 -8.43 10.21
N ASP A 48 2.11 -8.21 10.64
CA ASP A 48 2.56 -8.52 12.01
C ASP A 48 1.72 -7.81 13.07
N ARG A 49 1.37 -6.54 12.85
CA ARG A 49 0.53 -5.77 13.76
C ARG A 49 -0.91 -6.29 13.83
N LEU A 50 -1.49 -6.69 12.71
CA LEU A 50 -2.84 -7.26 12.66
C LEU A 50 -2.89 -8.64 13.32
N VAL A 51 -1.87 -9.47 13.09
CA VAL A 51 -1.71 -10.78 13.75
C VAL A 51 -1.55 -10.59 15.27
N ALA A 52 -0.71 -9.65 15.69
CA ALA A 52 -0.54 -9.32 17.11
C ALA A 52 -1.83 -8.77 17.76
N ALA A 53 -2.71 -8.13 16.98
CA ALA A 53 -4.03 -7.67 17.41
C ALA A 53 -5.10 -8.78 17.43
N GLY A 54 -4.75 -10.01 17.05
CA GLY A 54 -5.61 -11.19 17.15
C GLY A 54 -6.32 -11.59 15.85
N LEU A 55 -6.02 -10.97 14.70
CA LEU A 55 -6.55 -11.46 13.42
C LEU A 55 -5.76 -12.70 12.95
N PRO A 56 -6.44 -13.79 12.55
CA PRO A 56 -5.79 -14.87 11.84
C PRO A 56 -5.16 -14.35 10.53
N GLN A 57 -3.98 -14.85 10.17
CA GLN A 57 -3.34 -14.47 8.90
C GLN A 57 -4.22 -14.78 7.67
N SER A 58 -5.05 -15.81 7.74
CA SER A 58 -6.05 -16.15 6.71
C SER A 58 -7.16 -15.10 6.51
N HIS A 59 -7.30 -14.15 7.44
CA HIS A 59 -8.27 -13.06 7.38
C HIS A 59 -7.65 -11.75 6.88
N ILE A 60 -6.36 -11.76 6.52
CA ILE A 60 -5.60 -10.58 6.11
C ILE A 60 -5.31 -10.69 4.62
N ALA A 61 -5.51 -9.58 3.91
CA ALA A 61 -4.98 -9.35 2.58
C ALA A 61 -4.17 -8.04 2.57
N VAL A 62 -3.35 -7.83 1.54
CA VAL A 62 -2.55 -6.61 1.38
C VAL A 62 -2.81 -5.92 0.06
N ASP A 63 -2.63 -4.59 0.03
CA ASP A 63 -2.66 -3.77 -1.17
C ASP A 63 -1.40 -2.88 -1.20
N PRO A 64 -0.47 -3.07 -2.18
CA PRO A 64 0.70 -2.21 -2.35
C PRO A 64 0.40 -0.73 -2.62
N GLY A 65 -0.85 -0.41 -2.95
CA GLY A 65 -1.37 0.94 -3.06
C GLY A 65 -0.86 1.67 -4.28
N PHE A 66 -1.08 1.10 -5.48
CA PHE A 66 -0.68 1.74 -6.72
C PHE A 66 -1.33 3.12 -6.87
N GLY A 67 -0.50 4.09 -7.24
CA GLY A 67 -0.92 5.48 -7.34
C GLY A 67 -0.97 6.23 -6.01
N PHE A 68 -0.92 5.59 -4.83
CA PHE A 68 -1.08 6.27 -3.54
C PHE A 68 0.27 6.76 -3.00
N GLY A 69 0.58 8.01 -3.33
CA GLY A 69 1.86 8.63 -3.03
C GLY A 69 3.02 7.92 -3.72
N LYS A 70 2.87 7.72 -5.02
CA LYS A 70 3.82 7.04 -5.90
C LYS A 70 3.80 7.72 -7.27
N THR A 71 4.98 7.96 -7.84
CA THR A 71 5.13 8.46 -9.21
C THR A 71 4.85 7.35 -10.22
N PRO A 72 4.65 7.66 -11.52
CA PRO A 72 4.59 6.64 -12.56
C PRO A 72 5.81 5.70 -12.58
N ALA A 73 7.02 6.21 -12.30
CA ALA A 73 8.23 5.41 -12.22
C ALA A 73 8.18 4.40 -11.06
N HIS A 74 7.79 4.84 -9.86
CA HIS A 74 7.64 3.93 -8.71
C HIS A 74 6.55 2.87 -8.99
N ASN A 75 5.44 3.24 -9.62
CA ASN A 75 4.40 2.29 -9.99
C ASN A 75 4.90 1.27 -11.02
N ALA A 76 5.69 1.70 -12.02
CA ALA A 76 6.30 0.79 -13.00
C ALA A 76 7.28 -0.19 -12.34
N GLU A 77 8.13 0.28 -11.41
CA GLU A 77 9.00 -0.58 -10.61
C GLU A 77 8.19 -1.64 -9.84
N MET A 78 7.12 -1.23 -9.15
CA MET A 78 6.28 -2.18 -8.41
C MET A 78 5.58 -3.19 -9.33
N ILE A 79 5.17 -2.81 -10.54
CA ILE A 79 4.61 -3.76 -11.54
C ILE A 79 5.70 -4.78 -11.94
N SER A 80 6.91 -4.33 -12.24
CA SER A 80 8.02 -5.23 -12.61
C SER A 80 8.39 -6.21 -11.49
N TRP A 81 8.10 -5.87 -10.24
CA TRP A 81 8.42 -6.67 -9.06
C TRP A 81 7.18 -7.24 -8.37
N THR A 82 6.04 -7.33 -9.07
CA THR A 82 4.76 -7.81 -8.52
C THR A 82 4.90 -9.16 -7.79
N SER A 83 5.75 -10.07 -8.30
CA SER A 83 5.96 -11.38 -7.69
C SER A 83 6.54 -11.33 -6.27
N LEU A 84 7.26 -10.27 -5.91
CA LEU A 84 7.82 -10.05 -4.58
C LEU A 84 6.73 -10.11 -3.50
N PHE A 85 5.57 -9.51 -3.76
CA PHE A 85 4.51 -9.37 -2.76
C PHE A 85 3.85 -10.70 -2.39
N HIS A 86 3.97 -11.75 -3.23
CA HIS A 86 3.55 -13.10 -2.85
C HIS A 86 4.38 -13.67 -1.69
N GLY A 87 5.60 -13.17 -1.48
CA GLY A 87 6.45 -13.53 -0.34
C GLY A 87 5.87 -13.13 1.02
N LEU A 88 4.84 -12.28 1.07
CA LEU A 88 4.15 -11.89 2.30
C LEU A 88 3.24 -13.00 2.86
N GLY A 89 2.97 -14.06 2.10
CA GLY A 89 2.21 -15.21 2.58
C GLY A 89 0.72 -14.93 2.82
N VAL A 90 0.18 -13.85 2.23
CA VAL A 90 -1.24 -13.47 2.27
C VAL A 90 -1.73 -13.07 0.88
N PRO A 91 -3.04 -13.11 0.60
CA PRO A 91 -3.59 -12.60 -0.65
C PRO A 91 -3.16 -11.15 -0.93
N VAL A 92 -2.80 -10.87 -2.18
CA VAL A 92 -2.40 -9.54 -2.63
C VAL A 92 -3.48 -9.00 -3.58
N LEU A 93 -4.04 -7.84 -3.23
CA LEU A 93 -4.98 -7.08 -4.03
C LEU A 93 -4.22 -6.04 -4.85
N PHE A 94 -4.50 -5.98 -6.15
CA PHE A 94 -3.94 -4.98 -7.06
C PHE A 94 -5.05 -4.06 -7.56
N GLY A 95 -5.13 -2.85 -6.99
CA GLY A 95 -5.97 -1.77 -7.51
C GLY A 95 -5.16 -0.83 -8.40
N PHE A 96 -5.41 -0.85 -9.71
CA PHE A 96 -4.77 0.09 -10.63
C PHE A 96 -5.65 1.32 -10.83
N PHE A 97 -5.13 2.48 -10.44
CA PHE A 97 -5.76 3.76 -10.72
C PHE A 97 -4.91 4.51 -11.74
N ALA A 98 -5.53 4.95 -12.82
CA ALA A 98 -4.87 5.82 -13.77
C ALA A 98 -4.62 7.19 -13.12
N GLN A 99 -3.35 7.57 -13.01
CA GLN A 99 -2.99 8.95 -12.74
C GLN A 99 -2.96 9.72 -14.05
N ILE A 100 -3.78 10.75 -14.18
CA ILE A 100 -3.75 11.65 -15.34
C ILE A 100 -2.99 12.91 -14.96
N LEU A 101 -2.05 13.30 -15.82
CA LEU A 101 -1.39 14.60 -15.71
C LEU A 101 -2.42 15.70 -16.00
N HIS A 102 -2.74 16.52 -15.01
CA HIS A 102 -3.66 17.62 -15.20
C HIS A 102 -2.96 18.74 -16.00
N PRO A 103 -3.41 19.06 -17.24
CA PRO A 103 -2.65 19.90 -18.17
C PRO A 103 -2.34 21.30 -17.64
N GLN A 104 -3.24 21.87 -16.82
CA GLN A 104 -3.10 23.25 -16.33
C GLN A 104 -2.25 23.36 -15.06
N THR A 105 -2.09 22.27 -14.31
CA THR A 105 -1.38 22.31 -13.01
C THR A 105 -0.10 21.50 -13.00
N GLY A 106 0.14 20.66 -14.02
CA GLY A 106 1.29 19.76 -14.08
C GLY A 106 1.30 18.70 -12.97
N ARG A 107 0.18 18.49 -12.29
CA ARG A 107 0.05 17.53 -11.17
C ARG A 107 -0.74 16.30 -11.60
N PHE A 108 -0.34 15.13 -11.13
CA PHE A 108 -1.12 13.91 -11.29
C PHE A 108 -2.37 13.93 -10.41
N ARG A 109 -3.52 13.55 -10.97
CA ARG A 109 -4.81 13.39 -10.27
C ARG A 109 -5.41 12.02 -10.53
N TRP A 110 -6.21 11.57 -9.56
CA TRP A 110 -7.09 10.41 -9.67
C TRP A 110 -8.26 10.72 -10.60
N VAL A 111 -8.67 9.74 -11.41
CA VAL A 111 -9.99 9.66 -12.04
C VAL A 111 -10.90 8.75 -11.23
#